data_AF-A0A397ZA16-F1
#
_entry.id   AF-A0A397ZA16-F1
#
_cell.length_a   1.000
_cell.length_b   1.000
_cell.length_c   1.000
_cell.angle_alpha   90.00
_cell.angle_beta   90.00
_cell.angle_gamma   90.00
#
_symmetry.space_group_name_H-M   'P 1'
#
loop_
_entity.id
_entity.type
_entity.pdbx_description
1 polymer ?
#
loop_
_entity_poly.entity_id
_entity_poly.type
_entity_poly.pdbx_seq_one_letter_code
_entity_poly.pdbx_strand_id
1 'polypeptide(L)'
;MEAQGTDTKHGRCCVCIGKKNIYTKKCEFAAYFPNEVQGDYEAPTKWFARHTLTSAPNIIRMMKLAPHEQKHLLASSILKEGDAWTDDNIRGGYGMIQKRIWEIKLHETYLSMIRKKISEEKN
;
A
#
# COMPACT_ATOMS: atom_id res chain seq x y z
N MET A 1 21.93 7.65 -12.07
CA MET A 1 22.60 7.81 -10.77
C MET A 1 22.43 6.51 -10.01
N GLU A 2 23.53 5.85 -9.67
CA GLU A 2 23.52 4.62 -8.88
C GLU A 2 22.91 4.92 -7.51
N ALA A 3 21.93 4.11 -7.09
CA ALA A 3 21.48 4.11 -5.71
C ALA A 3 22.63 3.58 -4.86
N GLN A 4 23.53 4.47 -4.45
CA GLN A 4 24.54 4.18 -3.46
C GLN A 4 23.81 3.72 -2.20
N GLY A 5 23.91 2.43 -1.89
CA GLY A 5 23.46 1.88 -0.62
C GLY A 5 24.19 2.64 0.48
N THR A 6 23.50 3.59 1.09
CA THR A 6 24.04 4.38 2.19
C THR A 6 24.22 3.43 3.37
N ASP A 7 25.47 3.27 3.81
CA ASP A 7 25.89 2.47 4.97
C ASP A 7 25.38 3.13 6.25
N THR A 8 24.08 3.02 6.44
CA THR A 8 23.35 3.44 7.63
C THR A 8 22.89 2.16 8.29
N LYS A 9 23.07 2.08 9.61
CA LYS A 9 22.81 0.91 10.46
C LYS A 9 21.31 0.53 10.49
N HIS A 10 20.71 0.26 9.34
CA HIS A 10 19.34 -0.16 9.21
C HIS A 10 19.26 -1.63 9.58
N GLY A 11 18.39 -2.00 10.52
CA GLY A 11 18.11 -3.39 10.85
C GLY A 11 17.67 -4.22 9.63
N ARG A 12 17.35 -5.50 9.83
CA ARG A 12 16.82 -6.32 8.73
C ARG A 12 15.57 -5.65 8.13
N CYS A 13 15.50 -5.53 6.81
CA CYS A 13 14.30 -5.02 6.12
C CYS A 13 13.15 -6.04 6.22
N CYS A 14 11.90 -5.60 6.06
CA CYS A 14 10.71 -6.45 6.29
C CYS A 14 10.72 -7.72 5.42
N VAL A 15 11.29 -7.65 4.22
CA VAL A 15 11.41 -8.78 3.28
C VAL A 15 12.39 -9.86 3.78
N CYS A 16 13.38 -9.46 4.58
CA CYS A 16 14.45 -10.31 5.10
C CYS A 16 14.22 -10.78 6.54
N ILE A 17 13.28 -10.16 7.27
CA ILE A 17 12.88 -10.61 8.61
C ILE A 17 12.23 -12.00 8.46
N GLY A 18 12.82 -13.02 9.09
CA GLY A 18 12.41 -14.43 8.97
C GLY A 18 13.25 -15.29 8.01
N LYS A 19 14.01 -14.69 7.09
CA LYS A 19 14.97 -15.45 6.25
C LYS A 19 16.35 -15.41 6.92
N LYS A 20 16.81 -16.57 7.42
CA LYS A 20 18.06 -16.69 8.19
C LYS A 20 19.33 -16.18 7.46
N ASN A 21 19.32 -16.09 6.12
CA ASN A 21 20.56 -15.95 5.32
C ASN A 21 20.60 -14.79 4.27
N ILE A 22 19.71 -13.79 4.29
CA ILE A 22 19.62 -12.80 3.16
C ILE A 22 19.92 -11.35 3.58
N TYR A 23 20.35 -11.11 4.81
CA TYR A 23 20.78 -9.75 5.16
C TYR A 23 22.24 -9.52 4.73
N THR A 24 22.42 -9.04 3.51
CA THR A 24 23.65 -8.34 3.10
C THR A 24 23.43 -6.84 3.34
N LYS A 25 24.48 -6.11 3.73
CA LYS A 25 24.45 -4.64 3.93
C LYS A 25 23.95 -3.84 2.71
N LYS A 26 23.76 -4.49 1.55
CA LYS A 26 23.28 -3.93 0.27
C LYS A 26 21.96 -4.55 -0.17
N CYS A 27 21.02 -4.79 0.74
CA CYS A 27 19.71 -5.31 0.35
C CYS A 27 18.97 -4.28 -0.52
N GLU A 28 18.69 -4.61 -1.77
CA GLU A 28 17.96 -3.74 -2.71
C GLU A 28 16.56 -3.34 -2.22
N PHE A 29 15.97 -4.14 -1.34
CA PHE A 29 14.63 -3.91 -0.79
C PHE A 29 14.61 -3.04 0.46
N ALA A 30 15.76 -2.81 1.10
CA ALA A 30 15.83 -2.04 2.35
C ALA A 30 15.39 -0.59 2.16
N ALA A 31 15.62 -0.01 0.98
CA ALA A 31 15.17 1.34 0.63
C ALA A 31 13.65 1.47 0.44
N TYR A 32 12.93 0.34 0.28
CA TYR A 32 11.51 0.29 -0.04
C TYR A 32 10.65 -0.29 1.09
N PHE A 33 11.22 -1.22 1.87
CA PHE A 33 10.55 -1.91 2.98
C PHE A 33 11.41 -1.86 4.25
N PRO A 34 11.61 -0.67 4.84
CA PRO A 34 12.42 -0.50 6.03
C PRO A 34 11.69 -1.11 7.25
N ASN A 35 12.42 -1.49 8.31
CA ASN A 35 11.87 -2.30 9.42
C ASN A 35 10.66 -1.63 10.13
N GLU A 36 10.61 -0.31 10.11
CA GLU A 36 9.59 0.53 10.71
C GLU A 36 8.18 0.23 10.15
N VAL A 37 8.07 -0.28 8.92
CA VAL A 37 6.79 -0.64 8.26
C VAL A 37 6.51 -2.14 8.31
N GLN A 38 7.12 -2.88 9.25
CA GLN A 38 6.95 -4.34 9.34
C GLN A 38 5.49 -4.76 9.56
N GLY A 39 4.73 -4.03 10.39
CA GLY A 39 3.31 -4.32 10.60
C GLY A 39 2.50 -4.27 9.30
N ASP A 40 2.69 -3.18 8.56
CA ASP A 40 2.03 -2.88 7.28
C ASP A 40 2.52 -3.80 6.16
N TYR A 41 3.71 -4.40 6.29
CA TYR A 41 4.21 -5.44 5.39
C TYR A 41 3.69 -6.84 5.75
N GLU A 42 3.52 -7.14 7.04
CA GLU A 42 3.01 -8.41 7.54
C GLU A 42 1.51 -8.58 7.33
N ALA A 43 0.73 -7.51 7.49
CA ALA A 43 -0.71 -7.52 7.23
C ALA A 43 -1.07 -8.04 5.82
N PRO A 44 -0.54 -7.47 4.72
CA PRO A 44 -0.81 -7.98 3.39
C PRO A 44 -0.24 -9.38 3.22
N THR A 45 0.97 -9.66 3.71
CA THR A 45 1.56 -10.99 3.51
C THR A 45 0.83 -12.10 4.28
N LYS A 46 0.21 -11.83 5.44
CA LYS A 46 -0.60 -12.79 6.20
C LYS A 46 -1.98 -13.03 5.56
N TRP A 47 -2.67 -11.96 5.15
CA TRP A 47 -4.01 -12.07 4.56
C TRP A 47 -3.96 -12.55 3.10
N PHE A 48 -3.05 -12.02 2.29
CA PHE A 48 -2.91 -12.41 0.88
C PHE A 48 -2.20 -13.73 0.64
N ALA A 49 -1.41 -14.25 1.59
CA ALA A 49 -0.87 -15.62 1.46
C ALA A 49 -1.98 -16.67 1.33
N ARG A 50 -3.19 -16.37 1.82
CA ARG A 50 -4.36 -17.27 1.71
C ARG A 50 -5.08 -17.15 0.36
N HIS A 51 -4.94 -16.03 -0.37
CA HIS A 51 -5.74 -15.70 -1.57
C HIS A 51 -4.93 -15.25 -2.81
N THR A 52 -3.69 -15.73 -2.96
CA THR A 52 -3.01 -15.96 -4.26
C THR A 52 -2.36 -14.82 -5.08
N LEU A 53 -2.13 -13.59 -4.57
CA LEU A 53 -1.42 -12.57 -5.38
C LEU A 53 -0.23 -11.83 -4.72
N THR A 54 -0.10 -11.85 -3.40
CA THR A 54 0.84 -10.97 -2.66
C THR A 54 1.58 -11.71 -1.54
N SER A 55 1.98 -12.95 -1.81
CA SER A 55 2.98 -13.63 -0.97
C SER A 55 4.33 -12.89 -1.08
N ALA A 56 5.19 -12.97 -0.06
CA ALA A 56 6.51 -12.35 -0.09
C ALA A 56 7.31 -12.66 -1.38
N PRO A 57 7.28 -13.89 -1.96
CA PRO A 57 7.86 -14.17 -3.27
C PRO A 57 7.26 -13.34 -4.43
N ASN A 58 5.95 -13.13 -4.45
CA ASN A 58 5.28 -12.33 -5.48
C ASN A 58 5.61 -10.84 -5.35
N ILE A 59 5.65 -10.31 -4.13
CA ILE A 59 6.09 -8.92 -3.86
C ILE A 59 7.51 -8.71 -4.39
N ILE A 60 8.43 -9.63 -4.06
CA ILE A 60 9.80 -9.60 -4.57
C ILE A 60 9.82 -9.63 -6.10
N ARG A 61 9.03 -10.52 -6.72
CA ARG A 61 8.93 -10.63 -8.18
C ARG A 61 8.40 -9.34 -8.81
N MET A 62 7.33 -8.75 -8.29
CA MET A 62 6.77 -7.48 -8.79
C MET A 62 7.81 -6.36 -8.70
N MET A 63 8.48 -6.24 -7.55
CA MET A 63 9.52 -5.23 -7.32
C MET A 63 10.75 -5.40 -8.22
N LYS A 64 11.07 -6.63 -8.62
CA LYS A 64 12.15 -6.92 -9.58
C LYS A 64 11.77 -6.57 -11.03
N LEU A 65 10.51 -6.78 -11.39
CA LEU A 65 10.01 -6.51 -12.75
C LEU A 65 9.68 -5.03 -12.98
N ALA A 66 9.38 -4.27 -11.93
CA ALA A 66 9.04 -2.87 -12.03
C ALA A 66 10.25 -2.00 -12.46
N PRO A 67 10.05 -1.01 -13.34
CA PRO A 67 11.05 0.02 -13.65
C PRO A 67 11.52 0.70 -12.36
N HIS A 68 12.82 1.04 -12.29
CA HIS A 68 13.42 1.64 -11.09
C HIS A 68 12.63 2.85 -10.56
N GLU A 69 12.22 3.74 -11.45
CA GLU A 69 11.46 4.95 -11.15
C GLU A 69 10.09 4.67 -10.49
N GLN A 70 9.52 3.49 -10.75
CA GLN A 70 8.20 3.11 -10.23
C GLN A 70 8.29 2.28 -8.94
N LYS A 71 9.48 1.82 -8.53
CA LYS A 71 9.64 0.92 -7.38
C LYS A 71 9.15 1.53 -6.08
N HIS A 72 9.39 2.83 -5.85
CA HIS A 72 8.88 3.51 -4.65
C HIS A 72 7.36 3.59 -4.63
N LEU A 73 6.73 3.93 -5.76
CA LEU A 73 5.28 3.99 -5.86
C LEU A 73 4.65 2.60 -5.70
N LEU A 74 5.26 1.59 -6.31
CA LEU A 74 4.82 0.20 -6.17
C LEU A 74 4.91 -0.27 -4.71
N ALA A 75 6.04 -0.02 -4.03
CA ALA A 75 6.20 -0.37 -2.62
C ALA A 75 5.16 0.32 -1.74
N SER A 76 4.94 1.63 -1.93
CA SER A 76 3.90 2.37 -1.20
C SER A 76 2.50 1.82 -1.47
N SER A 77 2.19 1.44 -2.71
CA SER A 77 0.90 0.84 -3.07
C SER A 77 0.70 -0.52 -2.39
N ILE A 78 1.75 -1.35 -2.33
CA ILE A 78 1.71 -2.66 -1.67
C ILE A 78 1.44 -2.50 -0.16
N LEU A 79 2.10 -1.53 0.49
CA LEU A 79 1.90 -1.25 1.92
C LEU A 79 0.48 -0.73 2.19
N LYS A 80 -0.01 0.25 1.40
CA LYS A 80 -1.37 0.78 1.53
C LYS A 80 -2.45 -0.28 1.34
N GLU A 81 -2.24 -1.20 0.40
CA GLU A 81 -3.15 -2.33 0.25
C GLU A 81 -3.11 -3.21 1.50
N GLY A 82 -1.94 -3.44 2.08
CA GLY A 82 -1.78 -4.09 3.38
C GLY A 82 -2.58 -3.47 4.51
N ASP A 83 -2.51 -2.15 4.66
CA ASP A 83 -3.30 -1.40 5.63
C ASP A 83 -4.79 -1.59 5.38
N ALA A 84 -5.21 -1.56 4.11
CA ALA A 84 -6.61 -1.74 3.74
C ALA A 84 -7.17 -3.10 4.15
N TRP A 85 -6.37 -4.17 4.15
CA TRP A 85 -6.77 -5.49 4.67
C TRP A 85 -6.79 -5.56 6.19
N THR A 86 -6.05 -4.68 6.87
CA THR A 86 -6.16 -4.54 8.33
C THR A 86 -7.48 -3.86 8.70
N ASP A 87 -7.87 -2.85 7.93
CA ASP A 87 -9.11 -2.09 8.16
C ASP A 87 -10.38 -2.81 7.68
N ASP A 88 -10.36 -3.39 6.47
CA ASP A 88 -11.44 -4.19 5.89
C ASP A 88 -10.89 -5.56 5.48
N ASN A 89 -10.89 -6.49 6.43
CA ASN A 89 -10.33 -7.84 6.22
C ASN A 89 -11.14 -8.74 5.27
N ILE A 90 -12.29 -8.27 4.76
CA ILE A 90 -13.13 -9.00 3.81
C ILE A 90 -12.87 -8.50 2.39
N ARG A 91 -12.81 -7.17 2.20
CA ARG A 91 -12.79 -6.54 0.88
C ARG A 91 -11.51 -5.75 0.60
N GLY A 92 -10.64 -5.55 1.58
CA GLY A 92 -9.38 -4.82 1.45
C GLY A 92 -9.54 -3.45 0.79
N GLY A 93 -8.60 -3.10 -0.09
CA GLY A 93 -8.62 -1.83 -0.81
C GLY A 93 -9.88 -1.61 -1.65
N TYR A 94 -10.48 -2.69 -2.19
CA TYR A 94 -11.73 -2.60 -2.93
C TYR A 94 -12.88 -2.11 -2.06
N GLY A 95 -13.01 -2.62 -0.83
CA GLY A 95 -14.03 -2.18 0.13
C GLY A 95 -13.90 -0.69 0.46
N MET A 96 -12.66 -0.26 0.70
CA MET A 96 -12.36 1.15 0.96
C MET A 96 -12.73 2.04 -0.24
N ILE A 97 -12.37 1.65 -1.46
CA ILE A 97 -12.70 2.41 -2.67
C ILE A 97 -14.21 2.51 -2.86
N GLN A 98 -14.93 1.39 -2.70
CA GLN A 98 -16.40 1.38 -2.82
C GLN A 98 -17.05 2.32 -1.80
N LYS A 99 -16.58 2.30 -0.54
CA LYS A 99 -17.05 3.23 0.49
C LYS A 99 -16.86 4.69 0.08
N ARG A 100 -15.66 5.04 -0.43
CA ARG A 100 -15.39 6.42 -0.91
C ARG A 100 -16.26 6.81 -2.10
N ILE A 101 -16.48 5.91 -3.06
CA ILE A 101 -17.39 6.17 -4.20
C ILE A 101 -18.81 6.48 -3.71
N TRP A 102 -19.30 5.72 -2.72
CA TRP A 102 -20.61 5.97 -2.13
C TRP A 102 -20.68 7.31 -1.40
N GLU A 103 -19.66 7.64 -0.61
CA GLU A 103 -19.57 8.93 0.07
C GLU A 103 -19.60 10.08 -0.95
N ILE A 104 -18.82 10.00 -2.03
CA ILE A 104 -18.80 11.04 -3.08
C ILE A 104 -20.19 11.25 -3.67
N LYS A 105 -20.87 10.16 -4.08
CA LYS A 105 -22.23 10.24 -4.64
C LYS A 105 -23.24 10.86 -3.68
N LEU A 106 -23.13 10.54 -2.39
CA LEU A 106 -24.00 11.12 -1.36
C LEU A 106 -23.78 12.64 -1.24
N HIS A 107 -22.52 13.07 -1.19
CA HIS A 107 -22.19 14.50 -1.11
C HIS A 107 -22.61 15.27 -2.37
N GLU A 108 -22.42 14.69 -3.56
CA GLU A 108 -22.89 15.28 -4.82
C GLU A 108 -24.41 15.47 -4.82
N THR A 109 -25.15 14.47 -4.34
CA THR A 109 -26.61 14.53 -4.21
C THR A 109 -27.03 15.65 -3.24
N TYR A 110 -26.36 15.74 -2.09
CA TYR A 110 -26.65 16.75 -1.09
C TYR A 110 -26.35 18.18 -1.59
N LEU A 111 -25.22 18.36 -2.27
CA LEU A 111 -24.85 19.62 -2.91
C LEU A 111 -25.86 20.04 -3.98
N SER A 112 -26.36 19.08 -4.77
CA SER A 112 -27.41 19.34 -5.78
C SER A 112 -28.70 19.82 -5.12
N MET A 113 -29.13 19.18 -4.03
CA MET A 113 -30.32 19.60 -3.27
C MET A 113 -30.17 21.01 -2.68
N ILE A 114 -29.01 21.32 -2.09
CA ILE A 114 -28.74 22.66 -1.55
C ILE A 114 -28.77 23.70 -2.66
N ARG A 115 -28.10 23.45 -3.79
CA ARG A 115 -28.09 24.37 -4.95
C ARG A 115 -29.51 24.66 -5.44
N LYS A 116 -30.37 23.63 -5.49
CA LYS A 116 -31.77 23.78 -5.86
C LYS A 116 -32.54 24.67 -4.86
N LYS A 117 -32.42 24.41 -3.55
CA LYS A 117 -33.06 25.26 -2.52
C LYS A 117 -32.62 26.72 -2.61
N ILE A 118 -31.32 26.97 -2.74
CA ILE A 118 -30.79 28.33 -2.89
C ILE A 118 -31.34 29.02 -4.14
N SER A 119 -31.55 28.29 -5.25
CA SER A 119 -32.16 28.87 -6.45
C SER A 119 -33.65 29.16 -6.29
N GLU A 120 -34.36 28.35 -5.50
CA GLU A 120 -35.78 28.54 -5.21
C GLU A 120 -36.02 29.73 -4.27
N GLU A 121 -35.13 29.99 -3.32
CA GLU A 121 -35.21 31.15 -2.40
C GLU A 121 -34.77 32.48 -3.05
N LYS A 122 -34.11 32.44 -4.21
CA LYS A 122 -33.68 33.62 -4.97
C LYS A 122 -34.70 34.09 -6.02
N ASN A 123 -35.74 33.29 -6.28
CA ASN A 123 -36.90 33.66 -7.11
C ASN A 123 -38.04 34.17 -6.22
#